data_AF-J8QB60-F1
#
_entry.id   AF-J8QB60-F1
#
_cell.length_a   1.000
_cell.length_b   1.000
_cell.length_c   1.000
_cell.angle_alpha   90.00
_cell.angle_beta   90.00
_cell.angle_gamma   90.00
#
_symmetry.space_group_name_H-M   'P 1'
#
loop_
_entity.id
_entity.type
_entity.pdbx_description
1 polymer ?
#
loop_
_entity_poly.entity_id
_entity_poly.type
_entity_poly.pdbx_seq_one_letter_code
_entity_poly.pdbx_strand_id
1 'polypeptide(L)'
;MAPPSRRGLSKSRTVGLVGATVAILATSFYLYNKLTSTNGDNSVKPPDDNSISQPRKSRGSKCIIMSKSVQGLSIDWGRYANDEVVLLVPMSQTNGSFKQTIKDAFCSTGNEHKIIYCDSTDGLWSCVRRLRKLQCVLNSKDFAGSSSGTAVVPEDIGRFVNFVIDSDIEDVLIDTICN
;
A
#
# COMPACT_ATOMS: atom_id res chain seq x y z
N MET A 1 -30.11 -67.03 45.38
CA MET A 1 -30.79 -67.19 44.06
C MET A 1 -30.16 -66.23 43.07
N ALA A 2 -29.86 -66.70 41.86
CA ALA A 2 -29.05 -66.08 40.82
C ALA A 2 -29.87 -65.17 39.85
N PRO A 3 -29.31 -64.56 38.78
CA PRO A 3 -28.31 -63.49 38.76
C PRO A 3 -28.73 -62.35 37.75
N PRO A 4 -27.86 -61.70 36.92
CA PRO A 4 -27.85 -60.23 36.73
C PRO A 4 -28.38 -59.75 35.35
N SER A 5 -28.44 -58.42 35.14
CA SER A 5 -28.45 -57.86 33.78
C SER A 5 -27.34 -56.82 33.59
N ARG A 6 -26.29 -57.22 32.86
CA ARG A 6 -25.28 -56.35 32.25
C ARG A 6 -25.87 -55.64 31.03
N ARG A 7 -25.63 -54.33 30.89
CA ARG A 7 -25.35 -53.61 29.63
C ARG A 7 -24.49 -52.41 30.04
N GLY A 8 -23.26 -52.19 29.62
CA GLY A 8 -22.61 -52.44 28.34
C GLY A 8 -22.02 -51.08 27.92
N LEU A 9 -20.70 -50.92 28.06
CA LEU A 9 -19.96 -49.72 27.65
C LEU A 9 -20.20 -49.38 26.18
N SER A 10 -20.24 -48.09 25.85
CA SER A 10 -19.54 -47.60 24.65
C SER A 10 -19.00 -46.19 24.85
N LYS A 11 -17.82 -46.09 25.47
CA LYS A 11 -16.88 -44.99 25.22
C LYS A 11 -16.30 -45.20 23.82
N SER A 12 -16.88 -44.57 22.79
CA SER A 12 -16.16 -44.36 21.53
C SER A 12 -16.97 -43.47 20.60
N ARG A 13 -16.62 -42.17 20.51
CA ARG A 13 -16.89 -41.28 19.35
C ARG A 13 -16.42 -39.81 19.55
N THR A 14 -15.32 -39.56 20.26
CA THR A 14 -14.83 -38.17 20.47
C THR A 14 -13.35 -37.98 20.13
N VAL A 15 -12.75 -38.90 19.37
CA VAL A 15 -11.34 -38.77 18.92
C VAL A 15 -11.25 -38.41 17.43
N GLY A 16 -12.27 -38.73 16.62
CA GLY A 16 -12.25 -38.48 15.17
C GLY A 16 -12.43 -37.01 14.75
N LEU A 17 -13.06 -36.18 15.58
CA LEU A 17 -13.44 -34.82 15.19
C LEU A 17 -12.31 -33.79 15.38
N VAL A 18 -11.38 -34.06 16.30
CA VAL A 18 -10.21 -33.18 16.54
C VAL A 18 -9.08 -33.45 15.54
N GLY A 19 -8.94 -34.69 15.04
CA GLY A 19 -7.95 -35.01 14.02
C GLY A 19 -8.25 -34.38 12.65
N ALA A 20 -9.52 -34.31 12.26
CA ALA A 20 -9.93 -33.77 10.97
C ALA A 20 -9.71 -32.24 10.86
N THR A 21 -9.93 -31.49 11.94
CA THR A 21 -9.75 -30.02 11.93
C THR A 21 -8.28 -29.62 11.84
N VAL A 22 -7.39 -30.33 12.53
CA VAL A 22 -5.94 -30.08 12.46
C VAL A 22 -5.38 -30.42 11.08
N ALA A 23 -5.85 -31.51 10.45
CA ALA A 23 -5.40 -31.90 9.11
C ALA A 23 -5.81 -30.90 8.02
N ILE A 24 -7.02 -30.33 8.11
CA ILE A 24 -7.50 -29.30 7.17
C ILE A 24 -6.69 -28.01 7.33
N LEU A 25 -6.39 -27.59 8.57
CA LEU A 25 -5.59 -26.38 8.82
C LEU A 25 -4.13 -26.55 8.36
N ALA A 26 -3.52 -27.72 8.59
CA ALA A 26 -2.15 -27.99 8.15
C ALA A 26 -2.03 -28.05 6.61
N THR A 27 -2.99 -28.68 5.92
CA THR A 27 -2.98 -28.76 4.45
C THR A 27 -3.29 -27.42 3.80
N SER A 28 -4.21 -26.63 4.34
CA SER A 28 -4.50 -25.29 3.84
C SER A 28 -3.33 -24.32 4.07
N PHE A 29 -2.65 -24.38 5.22
CA PHE A 29 -1.43 -23.59 5.45
C PHE A 29 -0.27 -24.01 4.55
N TYR A 30 -0.07 -25.32 4.36
CA TYR A 30 0.98 -25.83 3.47
C TYR A 30 0.73 -25.49 1.99
N LEU A 31 -0.52 -25.58 1.52
CA LEU A 31 -0.90 -25.16 0.18
C LEU A 31 -0.80 -23.65 0.00
N TYR A 32 -1.21 -22.86 0.99
CA TYR A 32 -1.07 -21.40 0.94
C TYR A 32 0.39 -21.01 0.84
N ASN A 33 1.25 -21.56 1.70
CA ASN A 33 2.68 -21.25 1.69
C ASN A 33 3.36 -21.74 0.40
N LYS A 34 2.98 -22.92 -0.11
CA LYS A 34 3.50 -23.44 -1.38
C LYS A 34 3.06 -22.58 -2.58
N LEU A 35 1.81 -22.14 -2.64
CA LEU A 35 1.31 -21.25 -3.70
C LEU A 35 1.93 -19.86 -3.65
N THR A 36 2.23 -19.33 -2.45
CA THR A 36 2.97 -18.07 -2.30
C THR A 36 4.48 -18.22 -2.49
N SER A 37 5.05 -19.42 -2.34
CA SER A 37 6.47 -19.68 -2.58
C SER A 37 6.81 -20.06 -4.02
N THR A 38 5.85 -20.50 -4.85
CA THR A 38 6.09 -20.83 -6.27
C THR A 38 6.02 -19.64 -7.23
N ASN A 39 6.42 -18.44 -6.80
CA ASN A 39 6.59 -17.29 -7.69
C ASN A 39 8.00 -16.67 -7.60
N GLY A 40 9.01 -17.51 -7.41
CA GLY A 40 10.39 -17.05 -7.48
C GLY A 40 11.39 -18.17 -7.22
N ASP A 41 11.51 -19.10 -8.15
CA ASP A 41 12.75 -19.87 -8.24
C ASP A 41 13.19 -19.90 -9.69
N ASN A 42 14.30 -19.22 -9.97
CA ASN A 42 15.36 -19.64 -10.88
C ASN A 42 16.50 -18.62 -10.82
N SER A 43 17.47 -18.93 -9.97
CA SER A 43 18.87 -19.14 -10.36
C SER A 43 19.82 -18.63 -9.29
N VAL A 44 20.26 -19.55 -8.45
CA VAL A 44 21.44 -19.41 -7.60
C VAL A 44 22.65 -19.21 -8.51
N LYS A 45 23.19 -18.00 -8.50
CA LYS A 45 24.60 -17.73 -8.79
C LYS A 45 25.08 -16.80 -7.70
N PRO A 46 26.15 -17.12 -6.94
CA PRO A 46 26.63 -16.19 -5.94
C PRO A 46 27.42 -15.10 -6.66
N PRO A 47 27.15 -13.80 -6.42
CA PRO A 47 28.20 -12.81 -6.46
C PRO A 47 28.69 -12.59 -5.03
N ASP A 48 29.99 -12.77 -4.88
CA ASP A 48 30.75 -12.20 -3.77
C ASP A 48 30.58 -10.67 -3.72
N ASP A 49 30.87 -10.14 -2.53
CA ASP A 49 31.06 -8.73 -2.16
C ASP A 49 29.86 -7.85 -1.78
N ASN A 50 29.71 -7.69 -0.46
CA ASN A 50 29.56 -6.42 0.25
C ASN A 50 28.54 -5.40 -0.28
N SER A 51 27.25 -5.67 -0.08
CA SER A 51 26.33 -4.65 0.44
C SER A 51 25.09 -5.32 1.02
N ILE A 52 24.93 -5.27 2.34
CA ILE A 52 23.68 -5.65 3.01
C ILE A 52 22.64 -4.57 2.65
N SER A 53 22.04 -4.69 1.47
CA SER A 53 20.77 -4.04 1.20
C SER A 53 19.71 -4.90 1.87
N GLN A 54 19.18 -4.43 3.00
CA GLN A 54 18.03 -5.07 3.61
C GLN A 54 16.92 -5.22 2.55
N PRO A 55 16.27 -6.39 2.42
CA PRO A 55 15.16 -6.55 1.50
C PRO A 55 14.07 -5.56 1.93
N ARG A 56 13.89 -4.49 1.15
CA ARG A 56 12.81 -3.54 1.39
C ARG A 56 11.50 -4.33 1.34
N LYS A 57 10.77 -4.35 2.46
CA LYS A 57 9.39 -4.87 2.49
C LYS A 57 8.63 -4.24 1.33
N SER A 58 7.78 -5.01 0.64
CA SER A 58 6.98 -4.51 -0.48
C SER A 58 6.19 -3.29 -0.04
N ARG A 59 6.69 -2.10 -0.40
CA ARG A 59 6.01 -0.84 -0.19
C ARG A 59 4.90 -0.78 -1.22
N GLY A 60 3.64 -0.73 -0.78
CA GLY A 60 2.49 -0.70 -1.67
C GLY A 60 2.56 0.47 -2.65
N SER A 61 1.83 0.38 -3.77
CA SER A 61 1.83 1.44 -4.79
C SER A 61 1.10 2.69 -4.30
N LYS A 62 1.71 3.86 -4.47
CA LYS A 62 1.21 5.13 -3.89
C LYS A 62 0.98 6.19 -4.96
N CYS A 63 -0.13 6.91 -4.87
CA CYS A 63 -0.41 8.13 -5.60
C CYS A 63 -0.39 9.28 -4.59
N ILE A 64 0.59 10.17 -4.69
CA ILE A 64 0.80 11.25 -3.73
C ILE A 64 0.42 12.57 -4.42
N ILE A 65 -0.55 13.27 -3.84
CA ILE A 65 -0.97 14.58 -4.31
C ILE A 65 -0.05 15.63 -3.66
N MET A 66 0.78 16.28 -4.47
CA MET A 66 1.83 17.20 -4.06
C MET A 66 1.33 18.62 -3.82
N SER A 67 0.46 18.77 -2.82
CA SER A 67 0.03 20.08 -2.32
C SER A 67 1.16 20.78 -1.54
N LYS A 68 0.93 22.04 -1.12
CA LYS A 68 1.96 22.87 -0.47
C LYS A 68 2.51 22.22 0.80
N SER A 69 1.64 21.67 1.65
CA SER A 69 2.07 20.99 2.89
C SER A 69 2.87 19.72 2.59
N VAL A 70 2.42 18.90 1.64
CA VAL A 70 3.09 17.64 1.28
C VAL A 70 4.49 17.86 0.70
N GLN A 71 4.67 18.92 -0.12
CA GLN A 71 6.00 19.31 -0.61
C GLN A 71 6.92 19.86 0.51
N GLY A 72 6.33 20.37 1.59
CA GLY A 72 7.02 20.88 2.77
C GLY A 72 7.61 19.78 3.67
N LEU A 73 7.11 18.55 3.56
CA LEU A 73 7.52 17.44 4.41
C LEU A 73 9.02 17.13 4.28
N SER A 74 9.63 16.79 5.42
CA SER A 74 11.05 16.43 5.53
C SER A 74 11.29 14.96 5.12
N ILE A 75 11.01 14.64 3.86
CA ILE A 75 11.14 13.29 3.28
C ILE A 75 12.34 13.22 2.34
N ASP A 76 13.15 12.16 2.48
CA ASP A 76 14.21 11.82 1.52
C ASP A 76 13.59 11.14 0.28
N TRP A 77 13.07 11.96 -0.63
CA TRP A 77 12.37 11.53 -1.85
C TRP A 77 13.21 10.64 -2.77
N GLY A 78 14.55 10.75 -2.73
CA GLY A 78 15.45 9.91 -3.52
C GLY A 78 15.32 8.43 -3.17
N ARG A 79 14.97 8.09 -1.92
CA ARG A 79 14.75 6.70 -1.50
C ARG A 79 13.50 6.09 -2.13
N TYR A 80 12.51 6.89 -2.46
CA TYR A 80 11.19 6.46 -2.96
C TYR A 80 11.06 6.61 -4.48
N ALA A 81 12.03 7.26 -5.13
CA ALA A 81 12.01 7.49 -6.57
C ALA A 81 11.96 6.19 -7.39
N ASN A 82 12.56 5.10 -6.87
CA ASN A 82 12.52 3.77 -7.49
C ASN A 82 11.27 2.96 -7.16
N ASP A 83 10.50 3.34 -6.12
CA ASP A 83 9.31 2.62 -5.70
C ASP A 83 8.13 2.90 -6.67
N GLU A 84 7.03 2.16 -6.54
CA GLU A 84 5.83 2.34 -7.37
C GLU A 84 4.98 3.54 -6.91
N VAL A 85 5.59 4.72 -6.95
CA VAL A 85 5.01 5.99 -6.52
C VAL A 85 4.75 6.89 -7.74
N VAL A 86 3.63 7.61 -7.73
CA VAL A 86 3.34 8.68 -8.70
C VAL A 86 3.03 9.95 -7.94
N LEU A 87 3.61 11.06 -8.39
CA LEU A 87 3.46 12.39 -7.81
C LEU A 87 2.55 13.22 -8.71
N LEU A 88 1.37 13.59 -8.22
CA LEU A 88 0.46 14.48 -8.93
C LEU A 88 0.62 15.90 -8.39
N VAL A 89 1.07 16.84 -9.21
CA VAL A 89 1.32 18.23 -8.81
C VAL A 89 0.15 19.10 -9.28
N PRO A 90 -0.72 19.58 -8.39
CA PRO A 90 -1.81 20.46 -8.80
C PRO A 90 -1.33 21.90 -8.97
N MET A 91 -1.02 22.27 -10.21
CA MET A 91 -0.44 23.57 -10.56
C MET A 91 -1.33 24.76 -10.16
N SER A 92 -2.65 24.56 -10.18
CA SER A 92 -3.65 25.58 -9.79
C SER A 92 -3.60 25.95 -8.30
N GLN A 93 -3.17 25.05 -7.41
CA GLN A 93 -3.10 25.33 -5.97
C GLN A 93 -1.67 25.64 -5.49
N THR A 94 -0.66 25.19 -6.22
CA THR A 94 0.76 25.43 -5.87
C THR A 94 1.31 26.72 -6.48
N ASN A 95 0.48 27.55 -7.12
CA ASN A 95 0.88 28.75 -7.87
C ASN A 95 1.95 28.44 -8.92
N GLY A 96 1.86 27.27 -9.55
CA GLY A 96 2.82 26.79 -10.55
C GLY A 96 4.20 26.42 -10.00
N SER A 97 4.39 26.40 -8.70
CA SER A 97 5.67 26.05 -8.08
C SER A 97 5.69 24.59 -7.65
N PHE A 98 6.74 23.87 -8.05
CA PHE A 98 7.07 22.54 -7.56
C PHE A 98 8.49 22.57 -7.00
N LYS A 99 8.67 22.06 -5.78
CA LYS A 99 9.95 22.11 -5.07
C LYS A 99 11.05 21.40 -5.88
N GLN A 100 12.04 22.19 -6.32
CA GLN A 100 13.11 21.72 -7.20
C GLN A 100 13.89 20.53 -6.61
N THR A 101 14.10 20.50 -5.30
CA THR A 101 14.79 19.38 -4.63
C THR A 101 14.06 18.03 -4.81
N ILE A 102 12.72 18.05 -4.88
CA ILE A 102 11.93 16.83 -5.14
C ILE A 102 12.08 16.44 -6.61
N LYS A 103 12.00 17.42 -7.51
CA LYS A 103 12.21 17.20 -8.95
C LYS A 103 13.59 16.57 -9.22
N ASP A 104 14.65 17.13 -8.66
CA ASP A 104 16.03 16.67 -8.84
C ASP A 104 16.23 15.25 -8.29
N ALA A 105 15.56 14.88 -7.20
CA ALA A 105 15.61 13.52 -6.64
C ALA A 105 15.03 12.47 -7.60
N PHE A 106 13.95 12.80 -8.34
CA PHE A 106 13.38 11.90 -9.34
C PHE A 106 14.14 11.96 -10.68
N CYS A 107 14.62 13.13 -11.11
CA CYS A 107 15.42 13.27 -12.32
C CYS A 107 16.78 12.54 -12.22
N SER A 108 17.48 12.65 -11.08
CA SER A 108 18.77 11.99 -10.86
C SER A 108 18.71 10.46 -10.93
N THR A 109 17.52 9.87 -10.74
CA THR A 109 17.27 8.43 -10.86
C THR A 109 16.60 8.03 -12.17
N GLY A 110 16.39 8.97 -13.10
CA GLY A 110 15.68 8.73 -14.37
C GLY A 110 14.17 8.49 -14.23
N ASN A 111 13.59 8.79 -13.06
CA ASN A 111 12.20 8.54 -12.72
C ASN A 111 11.32 9.80 -12.83
N GLU A 112 11.74 10.80 -13.60
CA GLU A 112 11.01 12.05 -13.78
C GLU A 112 9.59 11.87 -14.32
N HIS A 113 9.37 10.81 -15.12
CA HIS A 113 8.07 10.43 -15.67
C HIS A 113 7.02 10.09 -14.59
N LYS A 114 7.44 9.87 -13.34
CA LYS A 114 6.54 9.65 -12.19
C LYS A 114 5.96 10.95 -11.64
N ILE A 115 6.44 12.11 -12.10
CA ILE A 115 5.90 13.42 -11.76
C ILE A 115 4.94 13.85 -12.87
N ILE A 116 3.67 14.04 -12.51
CA ILE A 116 2.62 14.47 -13.43
C ILE A 116 2.10 15.82 -12.95
N TYR A 117 2.25 16.83 -13.80
CA TYR A 117 1.68 18.15 -13.57
C TYR A 117 0.21 18.15 -13.98
N CYS A 118 -0.65 18.64 -13.11
CA CYS A 118 -2.10 18.71 -13.33
C CYS A 118 -2.55 20.17 -13.29
N ASP A 119 -3.06 20.68 -14.40
CA ASP A 119 -3.54 22.06 -14.51
C ASP A 119 -4.89 22.27 -13.81
N SER A 120 -5.74 21.23 -13.79
CA SER A 120 -7.07 21.24 -13.18
C SER A 120 -7.25 20.14 -12.12
N THR A 121 -8.14 20.38 -11.17
CA THR A 121 -8.59 19.39 -10.17
C THR A 121 -9.23 18.18 -10.83
N ASP A 122 -10.02 18.39 -11.88
CA ASP A 122 -10.69 17.30 -12.62
C ASP A 122 -9.68 16.40 -13.34
N GLY A 123 -8.65 17.01 -13.93
CA GLY A 123 -7.54 16.29 -14.55
C GLY A 123 -6.77 15.46 -13.51
N LEU A 124 -6.49 16.04 -12.35
CA LEU A 124 -5.84 15.35 -11.23
C LEU A 124 -6.63 14.12 -10.80
N TRP A 125 -7.93 14.25 -10.53
CA TRP A 125 -8.74 13.12 -10.10
C TRP A 125 -8.92 12.08 -11.21
N SER A 126 -8.93 12.50 -12.48
CA SER A 126 -8.90 11.57 -13.62
C SER A 126 -7.61 10.77 -13.67
N CYS A 127 -6.46 11.38 -13.37
CA CYS A 127 -5.19 10.67 -13.22
C CYS A 127 -5.26 9.64 -12.07
N VAL A 128 -5.78 10.02 -10.90
CA VAL A 128 -5.96 9.08 -9.76
C VAL A 128 -6.79 7.86 -10.18
N ARG A 129 -7.93 8.08 -10.83
CA ARG A 129 -8.81 7.00 -11.34
C ARG A 129 -8.13 6.09 -12.34
N ARG A 130 -7.25 6.63 -13.20
CA ARG A 130 -6.57 5.88 -14.25
C ARG A 130 -5.38 5.08 -13.72
N LEU A 131 -4.63 5.65 -12.77
CA LEU A 131 -3.44 5.06 -12.20
C LEU A 131 -3.75 3.91 -11.23
N ARG A 132 -4.90 3.97 -10.53
CA ARG A 132 -5.40 2.91 -9.64
C ARG A 132 -4.35 2.38 -8.65
N LYS A 133 -3.62 3.30 -8.03
CA LYS A 133 -2.63 2.97 -7.01
C LYS A 133 -3.35 2.49 -5.74
N LEU A 134 -2.66 1.67 -4.95
CA LEU A 134 -3.21 1.08 -3.73
C LEU A 134 -3.55 2.16 -2.69
N GLN A 135 -2.68 3.16 -2.55
CA GLN A 135 -2.87 4.30 -1.66
C GLN A 135 -2.98 5.61 -2.45
N CYS A 136 -3.85 6.51 -2.00
CA CYS A 136 -3.86 7.91 -2.39
C CYS A 136 -3.61 8.77 -1.14
N VAL A 137 -2.55 9.56 -1.14
CA VAL A 137 -2.15 10.40 -0.01
C VAL A 137 -2.34 11.86 -0.39
N LEU A 138 -3.06 12.62 0.44
CA LEU A 138 -3.29 14.04 0.26
C LEU A 138 -3.49 14.77 1.60
N ASN A 139 -3.51 16.09 1.53
CA ASN A 139 -3.99 16.95 2.60
C ASN A 139 -5.05 17.89 2.04
N SER A 140 -6.33 17.63 2.33
CA SER A 140 -7.46 18.39 1.78
C SER A 140 -7.52 19.84 2.27
N LYS A 141 -6.88 20.18 3.40
CA LYS A 141 -6.84 21.56 3.92
C LYS A 141 -6.18 22.53 2.94
N ASP A 142 -5.22 22.06 2.15
CA ASP A 142 -4.53 22.87 1.14
C ASP A 142 -5.45 23.28 -0.03
N PHE A 143 -6.62 22.65 -0.15
CA PHE A 143 -7.59 22.86 -1.24
C PHE A 143 -8.82 23.64 -0.77
N ALA A 144 -9.07 23.68 0.55
CA ALA A 144 -10.29 24.23 1.15
C ALA A 144 -10.48 25.75 0.96
N GLY A 145 -9.45 26.48 0.53
CA GLY A 145 -9.49 27.94 0.31
C GLY A 145 -9.98 28.40 -1.07
N SER A 146 -10.12 27.49 -2.05
CA SER A 146 -10.32 27.85 -3.47
C SER A 146 -11.76 27.67 -4.00
N SER A 147 -12.78 27.95 -3.18
CA SER A 147 -14.22 28.11 -3.53
C SER A 147 -15.15 26.91 -3.26
N SER A 148 -16.21 27.21 -2.50
CA SER A 148 -17.58 26.66 -2.56
C SER A 148 -17.79 25.13 -2.49
N GLY A 149 -17.99 24.63 -1.27
CA GLY A 149 -19.01 23.61 -0.94
C GLY A 149 -18.86 22.20 -1.50
N THR A 150 -17.78 21.90 -2.23
CA THR A 150 -17.56 20.58 -2.86
C THR A 150 -16.50 19.82 -2.07
N ALA A 151 -16.77 18.55 -1.73
CA ALA A 151 -15.78 17.68 -1.11
C ALA A 151 -14.50 17.67 -1.96
N VAL A 152 -13.34 17.92 -1.34
CA VAL A 152 -12.04 17.98 -2.03
C VAL A 152 -11.74 16.66 -2.76
N VAL A 153 -12.13 15.55 -2.14
CA VAL A 153 -12.06 14.21 -2.71
C VAL A 153 -13.43 13.85 -3.29
N PRO A 154 -13.52 13.54 -4.60
CA PRO A 154 -14.75 13.03 -5.21
C PRO A 154 -15.18 11.71 -4.57
N GLU A 155 -16.49 11.53 -4.37
CA GLU A 155 -17.06 10.33 -3.72
C GLU A 155 -16.71 9.02 -4.45
N ASP A 156 -16.45 9.09 -5.76
CA ASP A 156 -16.19 7.92 -6.59
C ASP A 156 -14.76 7.37 -6.46
N ILE A 157 -13.84 8.09 -5.83
CA ILE A 157 -12.42 7.70 -5.71
C ILE A 157 -12.22 6.38 -4.97
N GLY A 158 -13.06 6.08 -3.97
CA GLY A 158 -13.00 4.81 -3.23
C GLY A 158 -13.23 3.57 -4.10
N ARG A 159 -13.74 3.72 -5.33
CA ARG A 159 -13.89 2.62 -6.29
C ARG A 159 -12.60 2.30 -7.04
N PHE A 160 -11.62 3.19 -7.01
CA PHE A 160 -10.38 3.10 -7.80
C PHE A 160 -9.13 2.98 -6.94
N VAL A 161 -9.22 3.39 -5.67
CA VAL A 161 -8.12 3.38 -4.70
C VAL A 161 -8.60 2.65 -3.44
N ASN A 162 -7.78 1.74 -2.93
CA ASN A 162 -8.15 0.94 -1.75
C ASN A 162 -8.06 1.76 -0.45
N PHE A 163 -7.05 2.62 -0.34
CA PHE A 163 -6.81 3.45 0.85
C PHE A 163 -6.62 4.90 0.46
N VAL A 164 -7.50 5.76 0.96
CA VAL A 164 -7.35 7.22 0.85
C VAL A 164 -6.90 7.73 2.21
N ILE A 165 -5.74 8.38 2.25
CA ILE A 165 -5.16 9.00 3.44
C ILE A 165 -5.27 10.50 3.24
N ASP A 166 -6.21 11.10 3.94
CA ASP A 166 -6.37 12.55 4.05
C ASP A 166 -6.07 12.96 5.49
N SER A 167 -4.92 13.61 5.69
CA SER A 167 -4.43 13.99 7.01
C SER A 167 -3.75 15.35 6.97
N ASP A 168 -3.98 16.14 8.00
CA ASP A 168 -3.28 17.39 8.28
C ASP A 168 -2.08 17.22 9.22
N ILE A 169 -1.94 16.04 9.81
CA ILE A 169 -0.83 15.70 10.71
C ILE A 169 0.36 15.22 9.88
N GLU A 170 1.48 15.95 9.97
CA GLU A 170 2.72 15.65 9.24
C GLU A 170 3.24 14.24 9.50
N ASP A 171 3.26 13.80 10.76
CA ASP A 171 3.76 12.47 11.13
C ASP A 171 2.97 11.34 10.45
N VAL A 172 1.65 11.49 10.30
CA VAL A 172 0.79 10.50 9.63
C VAL A 172 1.10 10.44 8.14
N LEU A 173 1.31 11.60 7.51
CA LEU A 173 1.68 11.68 6.09
C LEU A 173 3.07 11.05 5.86
N ILE A 174 4.03 11.37 6.72
CA ILE A 174 5.40 10.84 6.65
C ILE A 174 5.38 9.33 6.85
N ASP A 175 4.71 8.83 7.89
CA ASP A 175 4.59 7.40 8.17
C ASP A 175 4.01 6.65 6.98
N THR A 176 2.88 7.16 6.43
CA THR A 176 2.21 6.54 5.29
C THR A 176 3.12 6.49 4.05
N ILE A 177 3.83 7.56 3.74
CA ILE A 177 4.71 7.62 2.56
C ILE A 177 5.94 6.72 2.77
N CYS A 178 6.52 6.74 3.97
CA CYS A 178 7.81 6.14 4.27
C CYS A 178 7.78 4.64 4.63
N ASN A 179 6.60 4.12 5.01
CA ASN A 179 6.35 2.68 5.17
C ASN A 179 6.78 1.89 3.92
#